data_AF-A0A0X1KL01-F1
#
_entry.id   AF-A0A0X1KL01-F1
#
_cell.length_a   1.000
_cell.length_b   1.000
_cell.length_c   1.000
_cell.angle_alpha   90.00
_cell.angle_beta   90.00
_cell.angle_gamma   90.00
#
_symmetry.space_group_name_H-M   'P 1'
#
loop_
_entity.id
_entity.type
_entity.pdbx_description
1 polymer ?
#
loop_
_entity_poly.entity_id
_entity_poly.type
_entity_poly.pdbx_seq_one_letter_code
_entity_poly.pdbx_strand_id
1 'polypeptide(L)'
;MVAEFINAVISSFLVLLAAIFPSSPVVFSIDPNLVVPAYSGVLVALLLYFRDIISRESVMAIKGFETAQLRYVTLASVLTIVLGFLPRVQVETRISVITGIAFAVLPAIAYGFKPLEGLRETFENEPTPVDALSVGIAQALAILFGLPRGGLSALALVLSGYDAKKILKFSLQVAPAYLVVEIIRAGQCQPRPKWLGPLTFTFSFFVTFLLVWVLFKLTERLESRTFLVFYGLVGVILYLMGVLI
;
A
#
# COMPACT_ATOMS: atom_id res chain seq x y z
N MET A 1 -4.62 -10.70 -29.85
CA MET A 1 -3.96 -11.73 -29.01
C MET A 1 -2.62 -11.29 -28.43
N VAL A 2 -1.53 -11.11 -29.20
CA VAL A 2 -0.22 -10.73 -28.63
C VAL A 2 -0.23 -9.34 -27.96
N ALA A 3 -0.82 -8.33 -28.61
CA ALA A 3 -0.94 -6.99 -28.04
C ALA A 3 -1.79 -6.95 -26.74
N GLU A 4 -2.84 -7.79 -26.68
CA GLU A 4 -3.69 -7.88 -25.48
C GLU A 4 -2.97 -8.59 -24.33
N PHE A 5 -2.15 -9.59 -24.63
CA PHE A 5 -1.29 -10.25 -23.65
C PHE A 5 -0.26 -9.27 -23.07
N ILE A 6 0.41 -8.50 -23.93
CA ILE A 6 1.37 -7.47 -23.50
C ILE A 6 0.67 -6.42 -22.63
N ASN A 7 -0.50 -5.93 -23.04
CA ASN A 7 -1.27 -4.97 -22.26
C ASN A 7 -1.69 -5.54 -20.90
N ALA A 8 -2.08 -6.81 -20.85
CA ALA A 8 -2.43 -7.50 -19.61
C ALA A 8 -1.25 -7.59 -18.63
N VAL A 9 -0.05 -7.95 -19.11
CA VAL A 9 1.16 -8.00 -18.29
C VAL A 9 1.56 -6.62 -17.80
N ILE A 10 1.57 -5.61 -18.67
CA ILE A 10 1.90 -4.23 -18.31
C ILE A 10 0.92 -3.68 -17.28
N SER A 11 -0.39 -3.85 -17.51
CA SER A 11 -1.43 -3.42 -16.57
C SER A 11 -1.25 -4.09 -15.20
N SER A 12 -1.00 -5.39 -15.18
CA SER A 12 -0.75 -6.15 -13.94
C SER A 12 0.48 -5.65 -13.18
N PHE A 13 1.54 -5.32 -13.91
CA PHE A 13 2.78 -4.78 -13.35
C PHE A 13 2.60 -3.36 -12.81
N LEU A 14 1.90 -2.48 -13.53
CA LEU A 14 1.61 -1.11 -13.08
C LEU A 14 0.71 -1.11 -11.85
N VAL A 15 -0.33 -1.94 -11.82
CA VAL A 15 -1.24 -2.09 -10.66
C VAL A 15 -0.46 -2.56 -9.43
N LEU A 16 0.38 -3.59 -9.58
CA LEU A 16 1.27 -4.07 -8.54
C LEU A 16 2.15 -2.95 -7.99
N LEU A 17 2.81 -2.21 -8.88
CA LEU A 17 3.76 -1.17 -8.50
C LEU A 17 3.05 -0.04 -7.75
N ALA A 18 1.87 0.39 -8.22
CA ALA A 18 1.02 1.35 -7.50
C ALA A 18 0.55 0.83 -6.12
N ALA A 19 0.27 -0.48 -6.03
CA ALA A 19 -0.16 -1.10 -4.79
C ALA A 19 0.96 -1.29 -3.76
N ILE A 20 2.23 -1.30 -4.17
CA ILE A 20 3.38 -1.52 -3.27
C ILE A 20 4.16 -0.23 -3.00
N PHE A 21 4.51 0.51 -4.05
CA PHE A 21 5.32 1.72 -3.97
C PHE A 21 4.47 2.96 -3.65
N PRO A 22 5.12 4.10 -3.32
CA PRO A 22 4.40 5.34 -3.09
C PRO A 22 4.07 5.99 -4.44
N SER A 23 3.21 5.34 -5.22
CA SER A 23 2.57 5.94 -6.41
C SER A 23 1.04 5.82 -6.32
N SER A 24 0.33 6.68 -7.05
CA SER A 24 -1.14 6.63 -7.12
C SER A 24 -1.59 5.83 -8.33
N PRO A 25 -2.60 4.94 -8.19
CA PRO A 25 -3.17 4.22 -9.32
C PRO A 25 -3.98 5.13 -10.26
N VAL A 26 -4.41 6.31 -9.80
CA VAL A 26 -5.23 7.27 -10.59
C VAL A 26 -4.47 7.81 -11.81
N VAL A 27 -3.15 7.75 -11.76
CA VAL A 27 -2.28 8.29 -12.81
C VAL A 27 -2.22 7.36 -14.03
N PHE A 28 -2.44 6.05 -13.84
CA PHE A 28 -2.29 5.09 -14.93
C PHE A 28 -3.62 4.87 -15.63
N SER A 29 -3.65 5.04 -16.96
CA SER A 29 -4.77 4.66 -17.83
C SER A 29 -4.87 3.14 -17.96
N ILE A 30 -5.28 2.45 -16.90
CA ILE A 30 -5.36 0.98 -16.86
C ILE A 30 -6.75 0.52 -17.30
N ASP A 31 -6.80 -0.53 -18.12
CA ASP A 31 -8.05 -1.17 -18.53
C ASP A 31 -8.82 -1.68 -17.29
N PRO A 32 -10.02 -1.13 -16.98
CA PRO A 32 -10.77 -1.46 -15.77
C PRO A 32 -11.12 -2.95 -15.67
N ASN A 33 -11.16 -3.67 -16.80
CA ASN A 33 -11.44 -5.10 -16.84
C ASN A 33 -10.27 -5.97 -16.31
N LEU A 34 -9.06 -5.41 -16.25
CA LEU A 34 -7.85 -6.11 -15.80
C LEU A 34 -7.38 -5.62 -14.42
N VAL A 35 -7.86 -4.45 -13.97
CA VAL A 35 -7.57 -3.89 -12.65
C VAL A 35 -8.04 -4.81 -11.52
N VAL A 36 -9.29 -5.28 -11.59
CA VAL A 36 -9.87 -6.12 -10.52
C VAL A 36 -9.10 -7.44 -10.32
N PRO A 37 -8.81 -8.23 -11.38
CA PRO A 37 -7.96 -9.42 -11.23
C PRO A 37 -6.55 -9.10 -10.73
N ALA A 38 -5.93 -8.02 -11.21
CA ALA A 38 -4.59 -7.62 -10.79
C ALA A 38 -4.54 -7.27 -9.30
N TYR A 39 -5.45 -6.41 -8.81
CA TYR A 39 -5.54 -6.10 -7.37
C TYR A 39 -5.87 -7.32 -6.53
N SER A 40 -6.71 -8.22 -7.03
CA SER A 40 -7.00 -9.48 -6.34
C SER A 40 -5.74 -10.34 -6.20
N GLY A 41 -4.89 -10.39 -7.23
CA GLY A 41 -3.60 -11.08 -7.17
C GLY A 41 -2.67 -10.49 -6.12
N VAL A 42 -2.55 -9.15 -6.07
CA VAL A 42 -1.78 -8.44 -5.05
C VAL A 42 -2.33 -8.71 -3.64
N LEU A 43 -3.66 -8.65 -3.48
CA LEU A 43 -4.34 -8.89 -2.20
C LEU A 43 -4.03 -10.30 -1.68
N VAL A 44 -4.21 -11.32 -2.50
CA VAL A 44 -3.94 -12.72 -2.10
C VAL A 44 -2.47 -12.92 -1.77
N ALA A 45 -1.55 -12.31 -2.53
CA ALA A 45 -0.12 -12.38 -2.24
C ALA A 45 0.23 -11.76 -0.89
N LEU A 46 -0.34 -10.60 -0.55
CA LEU A 46 -0.13 -9.95 0.76
C LEU A 46 -0.73 -10.77 1.90
N LEU A 47 -1.95 -11.30 1.74
CA LEU A 47 -2.59 -12.15 2.73
C LEU A 47 -1.78 -13.43 2.99
N LEU A 48 -1.21 -14.04 1.95
CA LEU A 48 -0.35 -15.22 2.10
C LEU A 48 1.02 -14.87 2.68
N TYR A 49 1.60 -13.74 2.31
CA TYR A 49 2.88 -13.29 2.87
C TYR A 49 2.77 -13.02 4.37
N PHE A 50 1.69 -12.37 4.81
CA PHE A 50 1.42 -12.09 6.22
C PHE A 50 0.52 -13.15 6.89
N ARG A 51 0.42 -14.36 6.31
CA ARG A 51 -0.47 -15.42 6.81
C ARG A 51 -0.20 -15.80 8.26
N ASP A 52 1.05 -15.70 8.70
CA ASP A 52 1.43 -16.12 10.06
C ASP A 52 0.80 -15.20 11.09
N ILE A 53 0.68 -13.91 10.78
CA ILE A 53 -0.02 -12.94 11.64
C ILE A 53 -1.52 -13.16 11.54
N ILE A 54 -2.07 -13.31 10.33
CA ILE A 54 -3.52 -13.47 10.12
C ILE A 54 -4.04 -14.77 10.74
N SER A 55 -3.33 -15.88 10.60
CA SER A 55 -3.79 -17.18 11.10
C SER A 55 -3.52 -17.36 12.59
N ARG A 56 -2.31 -17.02 13.04
CA ARG A 56 -1.90 -17.29 14.43
C ARG A 56 -2.49 -16.28 15.39
N GLU A 57 -2.47 -14.99 15.06
CA GLU A 57 -2.96 -13.95 15.96
C GLU A 57 -4.49 -13.90 16.00
N SER A 58 -5.19 -14.18 14.88
CA SER A 58 -6.66 -14.26 14.91
C SER A 58 -7.16 -15.42 15.77
N VAL A 59 -6.47 -16.57 15.73
CA VAL A 59 -6.79 -17.71 16.61
C VAL A 59 -6.47 -17.38 18.08
N MET A 60 -5.43 -16.60 18.35
CA MET A 60 -5.12 -16.11 19.70
C MET A 60 -6.17 -15.12 20.21
N ALA A 61 -6.70 -14.25 19.36
CA ALA A 61 -7.76 -13.31 19.72
C ALA A 61 -9.09 -14.00 20.02
N ILE A 62 -9.44 -15.06 19.29
CA ILE A 62 -10.59 -15.92 19.63
C ILE A 62 -10.40 -16.55 21.02
N LYS A 63 -9.14 -16.80 21.42
CA LYS A 63 -8.78 -17.30 22.77
C LYS A 63 -8.63 -16.19 23.82
N GLY A 64 -8.96 -14.94 23.49
CA GLY A 64 -8.92 -13.80 24.41
C GLY A 64 -7.56 -13.11 24.54
N PHE A 65 -6.55 -13.52 23.76
CA PHE A 65 -5.24 -12.87 23.73
C PHE A 65 -5.15 -11.93 22.52
N GLU A 66 -5.31 -10.64 22.76
CA GLU A 66 -5.11 -9.61 21.74
C GLU A 66 -3.67 -9.11 21.75
N THR A 67 -2.94 -9.37 20.67
CA THR A 67 -1.62 -8.78 20.42
C THR A 67 -1.77 -7.32 19.99
N ALA A 68 -0.81 -6.46 20.35
CA ALA A 68 -0.79 -5.07 19.88
C ALA A 68 -0.81 -4.99 18.34
N GLN A 69 -0.17 -5.96 17.67
CA GLN A 69 -0.12 -6.04 16.22
C GLN A 69 -1.48 -6.36 15.58
N LEU A 70 -2.30 -7.24 16.18
CA LEU A 70 -3.65 -7.51 15.68
C LEU A 70 -4.58 -6.31 15.89
N ARG A 71 -4.50 -5.65 17.06
CA ARG A 71 -5.23 -4.41 17.33
C ARG A 71 -4.90 -3.34 16.30
N TYR A 72 -3.61 -3.18 15.99
CA TYR A 72 -3.15 -2.24 14.98
C TYR A 72 -3.77 -2.52 13.61
N VAL A 73 -3.67 -3.76 13.12
CA VAL A 73 -4.23 -4.12 11.81
C VAL A 73 -5.73 -3.93 11.78
N THR A 74 -6.42 -4.38 12.82
CA THR A 74 -7.88 -4.33 12.87
C THR A 74 -8.37 -2.88 12.87
N LEU A 75 -7.83 -2.04 13.76
CA LEU A 75 -8.24 -0.65 13.86
C LEU A 75 -7.90 0.14 12.59
N ALA A 76 -6.67 0.00 12.08
CA ALA A 76 -6.26 0.68 10.85
C ALA A 76 -7.09 0.23 9.65
N SER A 77 -7.35 -1.08 9.51
CA SER A 77 -8.15 -1.63 8.40
C SER A 77 -9.60 -1.18 8.46
N VAL A 78 -10.22 -1.21 9.65
CA VAL A 78 -11.59 -0.74 9.84
C VAL A 78 -11.70 0.74 9.47
N LEU A 79 -10.77 1.58 9.93
CA LEU A 79 -10.72 2.99 9.56
C LEU A 79 -10.55 3.20 8.05
N THR A 80 -9.61 2.48 7.43
CA THR A 80 -9.40 2.53 5.98
C THR A 80 -10.67 2.17 5.22
N ILE A 81 -11.39 1.14 5.65
CA ILE A 81 -12.64 0.70 4.98
C ILE A 81 -13.75 1.74 5.19
N VAL A 82 -14.03 2.10 6.44
CA VAL A 82 -15.15 3.00 6.80
C VAL A 82 -14.98 4.36 6.13
N LEU A 83 -13.79 4.96 6.22
CA LEU A 83 -13.53 6.27 5.63
C LEU A 83 -13.23 6.17 4.12
N GLY A 84 -12.62 5.08 3.67
CA GLY A 84 -12.31 4.85 2.27
C GLY A 84 -13.53 4.68 1.38
N PHE A 85 -14.69 4.31 1.93
CA PHE A 85 -15.95 4.25 1.17
C PHE A 85 -16.61 5.60 0.92
N LEU A 86 -16.18 6.68 1.59
CA LEU A 86 -16.69 8.03 1.33
C LEU A 86 -16.45 8.46 -0.14
N PRO A 87 -17.33 9.29 -0.74
CA PRO A 87 -17.18 9.72 -2.13
C PRO A 87 -15.80 10.34 -2.41
N ARG A 88 -15.18 9.99 -3.55
CA ARG A 88 -13.88 10.56 -3.94
C ARG A 88 -14.03 12.06 -4.20
N VAL A 89 -13.04 12.81 -3.72
CA VAL A 89 -12.90 14.22 -4.06
C VAL A 89 -12.10 14.31 -5.34
N GLN A 90 -12.68 14.91 -6.38
CA GLN A 90 -11.97 15.15 -7.62
C GLN A 90 -10.96 16.27 -7.41
N VAL A 91 -9.67 15.91 -7.47
CA VAL A 91 -8.56 16.86 -7.42
C VAL A 91 -8.05 17.06 -8.84
N GLU A 92 -7.74 18.31 -9.21
CA GLU A 92 -7.13 18.61 -10.51
C GLU A 92 -5.85 17.79 -10.73
N THR A 93 -5.67 17.28 -11.94
CA THR A 93 -4.54 16.41 -12.30
C THR A 93 -3.20 17.01 -11.91
N ARG A 94 -2.99 18.32 -12.13
CA ARG A 94 -1.73 19.01 -11.77
C ARG A 94 -1.44 18.98 -10.28
N ILE A 95 -2.46 19.22 -9.45
CA ILE A 95 -2.35 19.18 -7.99
C ILE A 95 -2.10 17.74 -7.54
N SER A 96 -2.76 16.76 -8.17
CA SER A 96 -2.51 15.33 -7.95
C SER A 96 -1.05 14.96 -8.24
N VAL A 97 -0.44 15.46 -9.33
CA VAL A 97 0.99 15.19 -9.62
C VAL A 97 1.92 15.72 -8.55
N ILE A 98 1.76 16.99 -8.17
CA ILE A 98 2.63 17.63 -7.18
C ILE A 98 2.49 16.94 -5.83
N THR A 99 1.25 16.67 -5.41
CA THR A 99 0.98 15.99 -4.13
C THR A 99 1.49 14.54 -4.15
N GLY A 100 1.37 13.83 -5.27
CA GLY A 100 1.91 12.49 -5.44
C GLY A 100 3.42 12.42 -5.27
N ILE A 101 4.15 13.30 -5.95
CA ILE A 101 5.62 13.39 -5.82
C ILE A 101 6.01 13.80 -4.39
N ALA A 102 5.30 14.77 -3.80
CA ALA A 102 5.55 15.20 -2.43
C ALA A 102 5.42 14.03 -1.44
N PHE A 103 4.31 13.29 -1.46
CA PHE A 103 4.10 12.17 -0.55
C PHE A 103 5.01 10.96 -0.82
N ALA A 104 5.60 10.84 -2.01
CA ALA A 104 6.63 9.85 -2.28
C ALA A 104 7.97 10.18 -1.61
N VAL A 105 8.37 11.45 -1.59
CA VAL A 105 9.69 11.89 -1.07
C VAL A 105 9.64 12.30 0.41
N LEU A 106 8.50 12.80 0.88
CA LEU A 106 8.31 13.29 2.25
C LEU A 106 8.74 12.30 3.34
N PRO A 107 8.47 10.98 3.27
CA PRO A 107 8.94 10.03 4.28
C PRO A 107 10.47 10.03 4.45
N ALA A 108 11.21 10.20 3.35
CA ALA A 108 12.67 10.23 3.40
C ALA A 108 13.21 11.52 4.01
N ILE A 109 12.55 12.66 3.76
CA ILE A 109 12.89 13.96 4.35
C ILE A 109 12.53 13.98 5.83
N ALA A 110 11.33 13.52 6.16
CA ALA A 110 10.81 13.47 7.52
C ALA A 110 11.56 12.46 8.40
N TYR A 111 12.31 11.52 7.84
CA TYR A 111 13.05 10.53 8.63
C TYR A 111 14.06 11.15 9.62
N GLY A 112 14.59 12.34 9.32
CA GLY A 112 15.45 13.10 10.24
C GLY A 112 14.69 13.86 11.34
N PHE A 113 13.37 13.97 11.22
CA PHE A 113 12.49 14.67 12.14
C PHE A 113 11.49 13.68 12.72
N LYS A 114 11.83 13.06 13.84
CA LYS A 114 10.99 12.07 14.53
C LYS A 114 10.40 12.65 15.82
N PRO A 115 9.40 13.56 15.73
CA PRO A 115 8.86 14.25 16.89
C PRO A 115 8.23 13.32 17.93
N LEU A 116 7.82 12.12 17.54
CA LEU A 116 7.17 11.14 18.41
C LEU A 116 8.11 10.03 18.91
N GLU A 117 9.41 10.09 18.61
CA GLU A 117 10.37 9.05 19.03
C GLU A 117 10.45 8.95 20.57
N GLY A 118 10.47 10.09 21.27
CA GLY A 118 10.51 10.14 22.74
C GLY A 118 9.24 9.65 23.44
N LEU A 119 8.08 9.65 22.76
CA LEU A 119 6.83 9.08 23.30
C LEU A 119 6.81 7.54 23.21
N ARG A 120 7.79 6.96 22.52
CA ARG A 120 7.77 5.56 22.11
C ARG A 120 8.86 4.70 22.73
N GLU A 121 9.83 5.30 23.41
CA GLU A 121 10.80 4.56 24.24
C GLU A 121 10.12 3.59 25.23
N THR A 122 8.85 3.86 25.59
CA THR A 122 8.05 3.04 26.51
C THR A 122 7.42 1.78 25.86
N PHE A 123 7.31 1.69 24.54
CA PHE A 123 6.51 0.66 23.85
C PHE A 123 7.32 -0.35 23.01
N GLU A 124 8.59 -0.59 23.39
CA GLU A 124 9.51 -1.61 22.85
C GLU A 124 9.02 -2.39 21.62
N ASN A 125 9.15 -1.77 20.44
CA ASN A 125 8.92 -2.37 19.12
C ASN A 125 7.47 -2.69 18.71
N GLU A 126 6.47 -2.49 19.55
CA GLU A 126 5.06 -2.78 19.22
C GLU A 126 4.33 -1.58 18.58
N PRO A 127 3.34 -1.83 17.71
CA PRO A 127 2.50 -0.78 17.16
C PRO A 127 1.49 -0.26 18.19
N THR A 128 1.39 1.06 18.31
CA THR A 128 0.45 1.71 19.23
C THR A 128 -0.91 1.96 18.56
N PRO A 129 -1.99 2.18 19.33
CA PRO A 129 -3.28 2.59 18.75
C PRO A 129 -3.22 3.91 17.97
N VAL A 130 -2.32 4.83 18.36
CA VAL A 130 -2.11 6.09 17.65
C VAL A 130 -1.54 5.84 16.26
N ASP A 131 -0.62 4.87 16.12
CA ASP A 131 -0.08 4.46 14.82
C ASP A 131 -1.15 3.84 13.93
N ALA A 132 -2.07 3.06 14.52
CA ALA A 132 -3.17 2.47 13.79
C ALA A 132 -4.14 3.52 13.27
N LEU A 133 -4.47 4.52 14.10
CA LEU A 133 -5.32 5.65 13.72
C LEU A 133 -4.65 6.47 12.60
N SER A 134 -3.37 6.81 12.75
CA SER A 134 -2.65 7.63 11.77
C SER A 134 -2.53 6.92 10.42
N VAL A 135 -2.20 5.61 10.41
CA VAL A 135 -2.12 4.84 9.16
C VAL A 135 -3.50 4.59 8.54
N GLY A 136 -4.52 4.29 9.33
CA GLY A 136 -5.89 4.12 8.83
C GLY A 136 -6.43 5.38 8.17
N ILE A 137 -6.22 6.55 8.80
CA ILE A 137 -6.57 7.85 8.20
C ILE A 137 -5.74 8.12 6.95
N ALA A 138 -4.42 7.89 7.00
CA ALA A 138 -3.53 8.10 5.86
C ALA A 138 -3.94 7.25 4.64
N GLN A 139 -4.32 6.00 4.84
CA GLN A 139 -4.82 5.13 3.78
C GLN A 139 -6.21 5.55 3.27
N ALA A 140 -7.12 5.97 4.16
CA ALA A 140 -8.40 6.51 3.75
C ALA A 140 -8.24 7.77 2.88
N LEU A 141 -7.35 8.70 3.28
CA LEU A 141 -7.03 9.89 2.49
C LEU A 141 -6.43 9.53 1.13
N ALA A 142 -5.58 8.49 1.08
CA ALA A 142 -5.06 7.97 -0.18
C ALA A 142 -6.17 7.50 -1.13
N ILE A 143 -7.19 6.84 -0.60
CA ILE A 143 -8.37 6.39 -1.36
C ILE A 143 -9.25 7.57 -1.82
N LEU A 144 -9.47 8.55 -0.93
CA LEU A 144 -10.40 9.66 -1.16
C LEU A 144 -9.88 10.68 -2.16
N PHE A 145 -8.60 11.02 -2.07
CA PHE A 145 -7.95 12.03 -2.90
C PHE A 145 -7.12 11.42 -4.03
N GLY A 146 -7.07 10.09 -4.12
CA GLY A 146 -6.23 9.41 -5.11
C GLY A 146 -4.74 9.69 -4.91
N LEU A 147 -4.30 9.74 -3.65
CA LEU A 147 -2.90 10.00 -3.28
C LEU A 147 -2.10 8.70 -3.16
N PRO A 148 -0.76 8.76 -3.14
CA PRO A 148 0.08 7.57 -3.01
C PRO A 148 -0.07 6.92 -1.63
N ARG A 149 -0.76 5.78 -1.57
CA ARG A 149 -1.00 5.02 -0.32
C ARG A 149 0.31 4.71 0.40
N GLY A 150 1.29 4.13 -0.29
CA GLY A 150 2.56 3.72 0.31
C GLY A 150 3.36 4.88 0.92
N GLY A 151 3.20 6.09 0.36
CA GLY A 151 3.90 7.29 0.83
C GLY A 151 3.24 7.89 2.06
N LEU A 152 1.91 7.98 2.04
CA LEU A 152 1.11 8.47 3.17
C LEU A 152 1.23 7.57 4.41
N SER A 153 1.11 6.25 4.24
CA SER A 153 1.29 5.32 5.36
C SER A 153 2.73 5.28 5.85
N ALA A 154 3.71 5.36 4.95
CA ALA A 154 5.11 5.46 5.34
C ALA A 154 5.39 6.74 6.11
N LEU A 155 4.85 7.89 5.68
CA LEU A 155 5.00 9.16 6.37
C LEU A 155 4.44 9.09 7.79
N ALA A 156 3.23 8.55 7.96
CA ALA A 156 2.63 8.37 9.27
C ALA A 156 3.54 7.56 10.22
N LEU A 157 4.12 6.45 9.72
CA LEU A 157 5.03 5.60 10.50
C LEU A 157 6.41 6.22 10.72
N VAL A 158 6.93 7.00 9.78
CA VAL A 158 8.19 7.74 9.95
C VAL A 158 8.05 8.76 11.07
N LEU A 159 6.94 9.50 11.10
CA LEU A 159 6.68 10.50 12.14
C LEU A 159 6.54 9.85 13.53
N SER A 160 6.03 8.63 13.59
CA SER A 160 6.01 7.77 14.78
C SER A 160 7.37 7.15 15.14
N GLY A 161 8.43 7.43 14.37
CA GLY A 161 9.81 7.02 14.67
C GLY A 161 10.15 5.56 14.34
N TYR A 162 9.38 4.88 13.48
CA TYR A 162 9.72 3.51 13.05
C TYR A 162 10.96 3.47 12.13
N ASP A 163 11.68 2.36 12.16
CA ASP A 163 12.74 2.02 11.21
C ASP A 163 12.15 1.53 9.88
N ALA A 164 12.94 1.56 8.81
CA ALA A 164 12.48 1.23 7.46
C ALA A 164 11.81 -0.15 7.36
N LYS A 165 12.35 -1.15 8.07
CA LYS A 165 11.80 -2.52 8.07
C LYS A 165 10.39 -2.54 8.66
N LYS A 166 10.18 -1.87 9.80
CA LYS A 166 8.85 -1.77 10.42
C LYS A 166 7.89 -0.87 9.65
N ILE A 167 8.37 0.25 9.09
CA ILE A 167 7.58 1.12 8.22
C ILE A 167 6.98 0.30 7.08
N LEU A 168 7.84 -0.46 6.39
CA LEU A 168 7.41 -1.31 5.29
C LEU A 168 6.46 -2.41 5.77
N LYS A 169 6.79 -3.08 6.89
CA LYS A 169 5.95 -4.14 7.48
C LYS A 169 4.55 -3.65 7.79
N PHE A 170 4.41 -2.61 8.61
CA PHE A 170 3.11 -2.14 9.07
C PHE A 170 2.30 -1.50 7.93
N SER A 171 2.95 -0.76 7.03
CA SER A 171 2.31 -0.21 5.83
C SER A 171 1.69 -1.31 4.94
N LEU A 172 2.45 -2.38 4.66
CA LEU A 172 1.98 -3.49 3.83
C LEU A 172 0.97 -4.39 4.53
N GLN A 173 1.02 -4.48 5.87
CA GLN A 173 0.09 -5.30 6.65
C GLN A 173 -1.35 -4.76 6.60
N VAL A 174 -1.52 -3.44 6.48
CA VAL A 174 -2.85 -2.79 6.38
C VAL A 174 -3.28 -2.63 4.90
N ALA A 175 -2.35 -2.74 3.94
CA ALA A 175 -2.65 -2.60 2.51
C ALA A 175 -3.79 -3.50 1.97
N PRO A 176 -4.06 -4.72 2.49
CA PRO A 176 -5.24 -5.49 2.12
C PRO A 176 -6.56 -4.72 2.25
N ALA A 177 -6.73 -3.91 3.29
CA ALA A 177 -7.95 -3.11 3.49
C ALA A 177 -8.13 -2.08 2.38
N TYR A 178 -7.06 -1.38 2.01
CA TYR A 178 -7.03 -0.47 0.87
C TYR A 178 -7.42 -1.19 -0.43
N LEU A 179 -6.82 -2.36 -0.69
CA LEU A 179 -7.07 -3.14 -1.91
C LEU A 179 -8.52 -3.61 -2.01
N VAL A 180 -9.13 -4.03 -0.90
CA VAL A 180 -10.55 -4.43 -0.88
C VAL A 180 -11.45 -3.28 -1.30
N VAL A 181 -11.23 -2.06 -0.78
CA VAL A 181 -12.02 -0.88 -1.16
C VAL A 181 -11.84 -0.57 -2.65
N GLU A 182 -10.61 -0.58 -3.16
CA GLU A 182 -10.32 -0.32 -4.58
C GLU A 182 -10.91 -1.40 -5.50
N ILE A 183 -10.87 -2.68 -5.12
CA ILE A 183 -11.49 -3.79 -5.86
C ILE A 183 -13.00 -3.58 -5.96
N ILE A 184 -13.66 -3.26 -4.85
CA ILE A 184 -15.12 -3.05 -4.83
C ILE A 184 -15.49 -1.87 -5.73
N ARG A 185 -14.75 -0.76 -5.65
CA ARG A 185 -14.96 0.42 -6.51
C ARG A 185 -14.73 0.13 -7.99
N ALA A 186 -13.64 -0.55 -8.32
CA ALA A 186 -13.37 -0.95 -9.70
C ALA A 186 -14.43 -1.92 -10.23
N GLY A 187 -14.97 -2.80 -9.38
CA GLY A 187 -16.06 -3.72 -9.71
C GLY A 187 -17.41 -3.02 -9.96
N GLN A 188 -17.67 -1.88 -9.33
CA GLN A 188 -18.88 -1.08 -9.57
C GLN A 188 -18.96 -0.52 -11.00
N CYS A 189 -17.82 -0.39 -11.69
CA CYS A 189 -17.77 -0.01 -13.10
C CYS A 189 -18.26 -1.11 -14.08
N GLN A 190 -18.81 -2.22 -13.56
CA GLN A 190 -19.29 -3.38 -14.32
C GLN A 190 -18.28 -3.86 -15.39
N PRO A 191 -17.03 -4.18 -14.99
CA PRO A 191 -16.05 -4.69 -15.94
C PRO A 191 -16.56 -5.99 -16.57
N ARG A 192 -16.47 -6.09 -17.90
CA ARG A 192 -16.75 -7.34 -18.60
C ARG A 192 -15.58 -8.28 -18.38
N PRO A 193 -15.81 -9.49 -17.84
CA PRO A 193 -14.72 -10.42 -17.57
C PRO A 193 -14.01 -10.77 -18.87
N LYS A 194 -12.72 -10.44 -18.95
CA LYS A 194 -11.85 -10.83 -20.04
C LYS A 194 -11.22 -12.20 -19.73
N TRP A 195 -11.03 -13.02 -20.75
CA TRP A 195 -10.36 -14.31 -20.65
C TRP A 195 -8.92 -14.21 -20.10
N LEU A 196 -8.30 -13.03 -20.20
CA LEU A 196 -6.97 -12.72 -19.64
C LEU A 196 -6.98 -12.46 -18.13
N GLY A 197 -8.14 -12.37 -17.47
CA GLY A 197 -8.24 -12.10 -16.04
C GLY A 197 -7.41 -13.04 -15.15
N PRO A 198 -7.51 -14.38 -15.31
CA PRO A 198 -6.71 -15.33 -14.54
C PRO A 198 -5.19 -15.16 -14.74
N LEU A 199 -4.75 -14.81 -15.95
CA LEU A 199 -3.35 -14.54 -16.23
C LEU A 199 -2.87 -13.30 -15.48
N THR A 200 -3.64 -12.21 -15.52
CA THR A 200 -3.31 -10.97 -14.80
C THR A 200 -3.26 -11.18 -13.29
N PHE A 201 -4.22 -11.93 -12.73
CA PHE A 201 -4.20 -12.34 -11.33
C PHE A 201 -2.92 -13.09 -10.97
N THR A 202 -2.60 -14.14 -11.75
CA THR A 202 -1.46 -15.03 -11.47
C THR A 202 -0.14 -14.27 -11.56
N PHE A 203 0.01 -13.42 -12.58
CA PHE A 203 1.20 -12.60 -12.74
C PHE A 203 1.36 -11.59 -11.59
N SER A 204 0.31 -10.81 -11.29
CA SER A 204 0.35 -9.87 -10.15
C SER A 204 0.64 -10.58 -8.83
N PHE A 205 0.07 -11.76 -8.59
CA PHE A 205 0.32 -12.56 -7.39
C PHE A 205 1.81 -12.91 -7.21
N PHE A 206 2.44 -13.56 -8.19
CA PHE A 206 3.83 -14.00 -8.07
C PHE A 206 4.80 -12.82 -8.00
N VAL A 207 4.57 -11.78 -8.80
CA VAL A 207 5.45 -10.61 -8.80
C VAL A 207 5.29 -9.83 -7.50
N THR A 208 4.08 -9.73 -6.92
CA THR A 208 3.87 -9.12 -5.58
C THR A 208 4.69 -9.87 -4.54
N PHE A 209 4.56 -11.20 -4.52
CA PHE A 209 5.25 -12.02 -3.54
C PHE A 209 6.78 -11.84 -3.63
N LEU A 210 7.32 -11.89 -4.84
CA LEU A 210 8.75 -11.66 -5.09
C LEU A 210 9.17 -10.25 -4.69
N LEU A 211 8.40 -9.23 -5.06
CA LEU A 211 8.73 -7.84 -4.80
C LEU A 211 8.72 -7.51 -3.30
N VAL A 212 7.71 -8.00 -2.57
CA VAL A 212 7.66 -7.85 -1.10
C VAL A 212 8.88 -8.51 -0.46
N TRP A 213 9.22 -9.74 -0.88
CA TRP A 213 10.43 -10.41 -0.42
C TRP A 213 11.71 -9.61 -0.70
N VAL A 214 11.86 -9.07 -1.92
CA VAL A 214 13.00 -8.23 -2.29
C VAL A 214 13.06 -6.97 -1.43
N LEU A 215 11.94 -6.28 -1.21
CA LEU A 215 11.89 -5.05 -0.42
C LEU A 215 12.31 -5.29 1.03
N PHE A 216 11.82 -6.37 1.67
CA PHE A 216 12.27 -6.72 3.02
C PHE A 216 13.77 -7.03 3.06
N LYS A 217 14.28 -7.80 2.09
CA LYS A 217 15.72 -8.08 2.00
C LYS A 217 16.54 -6.80 1.78
N LEU A 218 15.97 -5.82 1.08
CA LEU A 218 16.60 -4.52 0.89
C LEU A 218 16.61 -3.70 2.18
N THR A 219 15.55 -3.73 2.97
CA THR A 219 15.52 -3.08 4.31
C THR A 219 16.54 -3.65 5.28
N GLU A 220 16.98 -4.90 5.09
CA GLU A 220 18.03 -5.52 5.92
C GLU A 220 19.45 -5.16 5.47
N ARG A 221 19.61 -4.73 4.21
CA ARG A 221 20.92 -4.39 3.62
C ARG A 221 21.21 -2.91 3.61
N LEU A 222 20.17 -2.08 3.55
CA LEU A 222 20.30 -0.63 3.49
C LEU A 222 19.98 0.00 4.84
N GLU A 223 20.67 1.10 5.14
CA GLU A 223 20.25 1.99 6.22
C GLU A 223 18.84 2.52 5.96
N SER A 224 18.09 2.78 7.04
CA SER A 224 16.67 3.16 6.93
C SER A 224 16.45 4.40 6.08
N ARG A 225 17.32 5.42 6.18
CA ARG A 225 17.22 6.64 5.36
C ARG A 225 17.44 6.34 3.88
N THR A 226 18.48 5.57 3.54
CA THR A 226 18.81 5.19 2.17
C THR A 226 17.70 4.35 1.54
N PHE A 227 17.10 3.43 2.31
CA PHE A 227 15.95 2.67 1.87
C PHE A 227 14.75 3.57 1.56
N LEU A 228 14.42 4.52 2.44
CA LEU A 228 13.29 5.44 2.23
C LEU A 228 13.50 6.36 1.04
N VAL A 229 14.73 6.85 0.82
CA VAL A 229 15.08 7.61 -0.40
C VAL A 229 14.88 6.75 -1.64
N PHE A 230 15.38 5.51 -1.64
CA PHE A 230 15.17 4.57 -2.75
C PHE A 230 13.68 4.31 -3.00
N TYR A 231 12.93 3.97 -1.94
CA TYR A 231 11.50 3.68 -2.00
C TYR A 231 10.69 4.86 -2.55
N GLY A 232 10.99 6.07 -2.08
CA GLY A 232 10.40 7.30 -2.57
C GLY A 232 10.77 7.60 -4.01
N LEU A 233 12.04 7.45 -4.39
CA LEU A 233 12.53 7.72 -5.74
C LEU A 233 11.87 6.77 -6.76
N VAL A 234 11.74 5.48 -6.44
CA VAL A 234 10.97 4.54 -7.27
C VAL A 234 9.52 5.02 -7.40
N GLY A 235 8.88 5.46 -6.32
CA GLY A 235 7.54 6.05 -6.38
C GLY A 235 7.45 7.27 -7.31
N VAL A 236 8.42 8.18 -7.26
CA VAL A 236 8.50 9.36 -8.15
C VAL A 236 8.64 8.94 -9.61
N ILE A 237 9.56 8.01 -9.92
CA ILE A 237 9.73 7.49 -11.29
C ILE A 237 8.41 6.90 -11.79
N LEU A 238 7.76 6.06 -10.99
CA LEU A 238 6.49 5.45 -11.35
C LEU A 238 5.38 6.48 -11.56
N TYR A 239 5.33 7.49 -10.71
CA TYR A 239 4.36 8.57 -10.85
C TYR A 239 4.58 9.37 -12.14
N LEU A 240 5.83 9.72 -12.45
CA LEU A 240 6.19 10.41 -13.69
C LEU A 240 5.90 9.56 -14.92
N MET A 241 6.20 8.26 -14.87
CA MET A 241 5.84 7.33 -15.95
C MET A 241 4.33 7.25 -16.15
N GLY A 242 3.54 7.23 -15.07
CA GLY A 242 2.09 7.24 -15.17
C GLY A 242 1.55 8.53 -15.81
N VAL A 243 2.15 9.69 -15.52
CA VAL A 243 1.71 10.98 -16.10
C VAL A 243 2.06 11.09 -17.58
N LEU A 244 3.15 10.45 -18.01
CA LEU A 244 3.66 10.54 -19.39
C LEU A 244 2.99 9.57 -20.37
N ILE A 245 2.20 8.59 -19.89
CA ILE A 245 1.54 7.55 -20.69
C ILE A 245 0.04 7.83 -20.76
#